data_AF-A0A6M0AIA1-F1
#
_entry.id   AF-A0A6M0AIA1-F1
#
_cell.length_a   1.000
_cell.length_b   1.000
_cell.length_c   1.000
_cell.angle_alpha   90.00
_cell.angle_beta   90.00
_cell.angle_gamma   90.00
#
_symmetry.space_group_name_H-M   'P 1'
#
loop_
_entity.id
_entity.type
_entity.pdbx_description
1 polymer ?
#
loop_
_entity_poly.entity_id
_entity_poly.type
_entity_poly.pdbx_seq_one_letter_code
_entity_poly.pdbx_strand_id
1 'polypeptide(L)'
;MIQTAQISQSSVFLVSGGAKGITAECVIRMAQHQPSKFILLGRSSIMKDEPDWAKDCFDESELKKRIMENIRAQGQKPTPMEVQRVFKTIASSREIHKSLLAIEQAGGQADYIDVDVTDALALQQKLATVVERMGPITGIIHGAGVLADKLIEKKSEQDFETVYATKVKGLENLLSCVSPGQLDYLVLFSSVAGFYGNIGQSDYAIANEILNKSAHLVKQNHPSCHVVAINWGPWDSGMVTSELKKAFAKRNIEIIPIPVGTNMLVKELDSANQETAQVVIGTPLEPVLGELNPELRTYRIRRKLTLDANPFLQDHIIGGYPVLPATCAVAWIINACEQLYPGYKFFSYTNFKVLKGIIFNNNLASEYVLDLKEIAKTNDGSIEFEGKIWSKKEESKIPYHEHYRAQIKLVREIKSAPTYESVNVEEDVEIPEQIKSPLYQAGKCTLFHGPSFWGVKRVLNLTSTKITAACRWSSISDRQQGQFTIQTYNPYIADLQTHANGILIYAFYQEELLPSQSEKFEQFAMIPPGETFYVSTELKSKVNKNVIVDMIAHNREGQIYSRWLGWKGTIFPLW
;
A
#
# COMPACT_ATOMS: atom_id res chain seq x y z
N MET A 1 20.88 -27.00 -10.33
CA MET A 1 19.79 -27.40 -9.44
C MET A 1 20.14 -26.89 -8.07
N ILE A 2 19.40 -25.91 -7.55
CA ILE A 2 19.55 -25.46 -6.16
C ILE A 2 19.05 -26.63 -5.31
N GLN A 3 19.89 -27.16 -4.43
CA GLN A 3 19.51 -28.23 -3.53
C GLN A 3 18.52 -27.65 -2.52
N THR A 4 17.28 -28.12 -2.55
CA THR A 4 16.23 -27.75 -1.61
C THR A 4 16.57 -28.31 -0.23
N ALA A 5 16.80 -27.44 0.74
CA ALA A 5 17.00 -27.86 2.12
C ALA A 5 15.72 -28.54 2.65
N GLN A 6 15.89 -29.63 3.41
CA GLN A 6 14.82 -30.33 4.10
C GLN A 6 15.14 -30.41 5.58
N ILE A 7 14.13 -30.16 6.41
CA ILE A 7 14.26 -30.27 7.87
C ILE A 7 14.54 -31.73 8.24
N SER A 8 15.53 -31.94 9.10
CA SER A 8 15.97 -33.25 9.55
C SER A 8 16.31 -33.25 11.04
N GLN A 9 16.57 -34.42 11.60
CA GLN A 9 17.02 -34.54 13.00
C GLN A 9 18.35 -33.84 13.30
N SER A 10 19.16 -33.57 12.27
CA SER A 10 20.39 -32.78 12.40
C SER A 10 20.16 -31.27 12.31
N SER A 11 18.99 -30.82 11.86
CA SER A 11 18.68 -29.39 11.76
C SER A 11 18.65 -28.75 13.15
N VAL A 12 19.33 -27.62 13.30
CA VAL A 12 19.42 -26.86 14.54
C VAL A 12 18.84 -25.47 14.31
N PHE A 13 17.72 -25.16 14.98
CA PHE A 13 17.05 -23.87 14.90
C PHE A 13 17.38 -22.99 16.10
N LEU A 14 17.91 -21.80 15.86
CA LEU A 14 18.01 -20.74 16.85
C LEU A 14 16.71 -19.92 16.87
N VAL A 15 15.99 -19.95 18.00
CA VAL A 15 14.62 -19.41 18.09
C VAL A 15 14.53 -18.30 19.13
N SER A 16 14.46 -17.04 18.69
CA SER A 16 14.25 -15.93 19.62
C SER A 16 12.77 -15.83 20.03
N GLY A 17 12.51 -15.62 21.32
CA GLY A 17 11.14 -15.65 21.84
C GLY A 17 10.53 -17.06 21.81
N GLY A 18 11.36 -18.10 21.66
CA GLY A 18 10.92 -19.46 21.35
C GLY A 18 10.42 -20.30 22.51
N ALA A 19 10.53 -19.83 23.75
CA ALA A 19 10.25 -20.64 24.94
C ALA A 19 8.85 -20.41 25.55
N LYS A 20 8.10 -19.42 25.05
CA LYS A 20 6.75 -19.05 25.52
C LYS A 20 5.86 -18.60 24.37
N GLY A 21 4.55 -18.65 24.59
CA GLY A 21 3.54 -18.13 23.64
C GLY A 21 3.58 -18.80 22.26
N ILE A 22 3.17 -18.06 21.22
CA ILE A 22 2.94 -18.59 19.87
C ILE A 22 4.20 -19.19 19.24
N THR A 23 5.36 -18.56 19.43
CA THR A 23 6.61 -19.08 18.86
C THR A 23 6.96 -20.45 19.43
N ALA A 24 6.72 -20.68 20.73
CA ALA A 24 6.90 -22.01 21.34
C ALA A 24 5.93 -23.05 20.76
N GLU A 25 4.65 -22.68 20.58
CA GLU A 25 3.65 -23.58 19.96
C GLU A 25 4.04 -23.95 18.52
N CYS A 26 4.61 -23.01 17.76
CA CYS A 26 5.12 -23.28 16.41
C CYS A 26 6.31 -24.24 16.45
N VAL A 27 7.26 -24.05 17.37
CA VAL A 27 8.40 -24.95 17.52
C VAL A 27 7.97 -26.35 17.95
N ILE A 28 7.02 -26.47 18.88
CA ILE A 28 6.45 -27.76 19.29
C ILE A 28 5.80 -28.45 18.08
N ARG A 29 5.02 -27.73 17.27
CA ARG A 29 4.42 -28.29 16.06
C ARG A 29 5.47 -28.70 15.02
N MET A 30 6.55 -27.94 14.87
CA MET A 30 7.67 -28.32 14.02
C MET A 30 8.29 -29.63 14.50
N ALA A 31 8.58 -29.77 15.79
CA ALA A 31 9.13 -31.00 16.37
C ALA A 31 8.20 -32.21 16.17
N GLN A 32 6.88 -32.01 16.32
CA GLN A 32 5.86 -33.04 16.07
C GLN A 32 5.80 -33.49 14.62
N HIS A 33 6.01 -32.55 13.69
CA HIS A 33 6.00 -32.85 12.26
C HIS A 33 7.30 -33.52 11.80
N GLN A 34 8.43 -33.00 12.27
CA GLN A 34 9.76 -33.49 11.95
C GLN A 34 10.71 -33.24 13.14
N PRO A 35 11.11 -34.28 13.88
CA PRO A 35 12.02 -34.15 15.01
C PRO A 35 13.31 -33.42 14.62
N SER A 36 13.66 -32.38 15.38
CA SER A 36 14.77 -31.46 15.13
C SER A 36 15.35 -30.92 16.45
N LYS A 37 16.41 -30.12 16.38
CA LYS A 37 17.04 -29.48 17.55
C LYS A 37 16.70 -27.99 17.62
N PHE A 38 16.46 -27.48 18.82
CA PHE A 38 16.03 -26.09 19.03
C PHE A 38 16.80 -25.41 20.17
N ILE A 39 17.42 -24.28 19.88
CA ILE A 39 18.03 -23.38 20.87
C ILE A 39 17.04 -22.24 21.10
N LEU A 40 16.32 -22.27 22.21
CA LEU A 40 15.27 -21.30 22.53
C LEU A 40 15.85 -20.14 23.33
N LEU A 41 15.64 -18.91 22.88
CA LEU A 41 16.08 -17.70 23.57
C LEU A 41 14.91 -16.95 24.19
N GLY A 42 15.12 -16.38 25.36
CA GLY A 42 14.21 -15.42 25.96
C GLY A 42 14.79 -14.76 27.21
N ARG A 43 14.19 -13.68 27.69
CA ARG A 43 14.73 -12.90 28.83
C ARG A 43 14.41 -13.46 30.21
N SER A 44 13.53 -14.45 30.30
CA SER A 44 13.02 -14.95 31.58
C SER A 44 14.00 -15.98 32.15
N SER A 45 14.58 -15.71 33.31
CA SER A 45 15.39 -16.72 33.99
C SER A 45 14.58 -17.97 34.33
N ILE A 46 15.21 -19.12 34.16
CA ILE A 46 14.67 -20.43 34.47
C ILE A 46 15.12 -20.85 35.87
N MET A 47 14.20 -21.36 36.69
CA MET A 47 14.53 -21.87 38.02
C MET A 47 14.96 -23.34 37.88
N LYS A 48 16.13 -23.68 38.43
CA LYS A 48 16.60 -25.08 38.48
C LYS A 48 15.67 -25.96 39.31
N ASP A 49 15.28 -25.46 40.48
CA ASP A 49 14.38 -26.15 41.40
C ASP A 49 13.24 -25.20 41.79
N GLU A 50 12.01 -25.64 41.54
CA GLU A 50 10.84 -24.91 42.02
C GLU A 50 10.71 -25.07 43.55
N PRO A 51 10.44 -23.99 44.31
CA PRO A 51 10.29 -24.08 45.77
C PRO A 51 9.15 -25.03 46.17
N ASP A 52 9.34 -25.81 47.22
CA ASP A 52 8.35 -26.81 47.66
C ASP A 52 6.97 -26.22 47.97
N TRP A 53 6.92 -24.99 48.50
CA TRP A 53 5.65 -24.31 48.77
C TRP A 53 4.89 -23.90 47.49
N ALA A 54 5.57 -23.76 46.37
CA ALA A 54 4.97 -23.39 45.09
C ALA A 54 4.47 -24.62 44.31
N LYS A 55 5.09 -25.79 44.50
CA LYS A 55 4.78 -27.02 43.77
C LYS A 55 3.29 -27.38 43.80
N ASP A 56 2.83 -27.94 42.70
CA ASP A 56 1.46 -28.40 42.46
C ASP A 56 0.35 -27.36 42.68
N CYS A 57 0.71 -26.07 42.74
CA CYS A 57 -0.23 -24.96 42.85
C CYS A 57 -0.37 -24.23 41.51
N PHE A 58 -1.42 -24.55 40.76
CA PHE A 58 -1.68 -23.97 39.43
C PHE A 58 -2.69 -22.81 39.44
N ASP A 59 -3.43 -22.64 40.55
CA ASP A 59 -4.33 -21.49 40.72
C ASP A 59 -3.53 -20.21 41.03
N GLU A 60 -3.78 -19.14 40.27
CA GLU A 60 -3.05 -17.89 40.40
C GLU A 60 -3.26 -17.23 41.77
N SER A 61 -4.49 -17.24 42.28
CA SER A 61 -4.82 -16.57 43.53
C SER A 61 -4.19 -17.29 44.72
N GLU A 62 -4.26 -18.61 44.72
CA GLU A 62 -3.64 -19.45 45.74
C GLU A 62 -2.11 -19.37 45.68
N LEU A 63 -1.51 -19.38 44.49
CA LEU A 63 -0.06 -19.24 44.36
C LEU A 63 0.42 -17.88 44.89
N LYS A 64 -0.29 -16.79 44.57
CA LYS A 64 -0.01 -15.46 45.12
C LYS A 64 -0.13 -15.42 46.64
N LYS A 65 -1.09 -16.15 47.21
CA LYS A 65 -1.24 -16.30 48.66
C LYS A 65 -0.02 -17.00 49.29
N ARG A 66 0.42 -18.13 48.72
CA ARG A 66 1.61 -18.85 49.20
C ARG A 66 2.88 -18.02 49.08
N ILE A 67 3.01 -17.22 48.02
CA ILE A 67 4.12 -16.25 47.87
C ILE A 67 4.11 -15.24 49.01
N MET A 68 2.94 -14.65 49.34
CA MET A 68 2.81 -13.70 50.44
C MET A 68 3.18 -14.32 51.79
N GLU A 69 2.75 -15.56 52.03
CA GLU A 69 3.06 -16.31 53.26
C GLU A 69 4.56 -16.60 53.37
N ASN A 70 5.21 -17.02 52.29
CA ASN A 70 6.65 -17.26 52.26
C ASN A 70 7.46 -15.97 52.50
N ILE A 71 7.08 -14.85 51.90
CA ILE A 71 7.76 -13.55 52.13
C ILE A 71 7.63 -13.12 53.60
N ARG A 72 6.44 -13.32 54.21
CA ARG A 72 6.23 -13.06 55.64
C ARG A 72 7.06 -13.98 56.53
N ALA A 73 7.16 -15.26 56.18
CA ALA A 73 7.97 -16.23 56.92
C ALA A 73 9.48 -15.88 56.90
N GLN A 74 9.93 -15.16 55.87
CA GLN A 74 11.29 -14.61 55.76
C GLN A 74 11.47 -13.27 56.50
N GLY A 75 10.48 -12.82 57.27
CA GLY A 75 10.53 -11.58 58.04
C GLY A 75 10.34 -10.31 57.20
N GLN A 76 9.90 -10.44 55.95
CA GLN A 76 9.71 -9.33 55.02
C GLN A 76 8.22 -8.99 54.84
N LYS A 77 7.92 -7.76 54.43
CA LYS A 77 6.55 -7.31 54.15
C LYS A 77 6.21 -7.58 52.68
N PRO A 78 5.23 -8.44 52.35
CA PRO A 78 4.89 -8.74 50.96
C PRO A 78 4.26 -7.53 50.28
N THR A 79 5.00 -6.92 49.34
CA THR A 79 4.46 -5.85 48.50
C THR A 79 3.79 -6.43 47.25
N PRO A 80 2.72 -5.81 46.69
CA PRO A 80 2.07 -6.31 45.48
C PRO A 80 3.03 -6.48 44.29
N MET A 81 3.98 -5.56 44.13
CA MET A 81 4.99 -5.60 43.07
C MET A 81 5.92 -6.81 43.21
N GLU A 82 6.37 -7.10 44.44
CA GLU A 82 7.24 -8.23 44.71
C GLU A 82 6.53 -9.57 44.55
N VAL A 83 5.30 -9.67 45.07
CA VAL A 83 4.46 -10.87 44.90
C VAL A 83 4.24 -11.14 43.41
N GLN A 84 3.92 -10.11 42.63
CA GLN A 84 3.74 -10.24 41.19
C GLN A 84 5.03 -10.63 40.46
N ARG A 85 6.19 -10.12 40.90
CA ARG A 85 7.51 -10.47 40.34
C ARG A 85 7.82 -11.95 40.57
N VAL A 86 7.67 -12.45 41.79
CA VAL A 86 7.90 -13.86 42.12
C VAL A 86 6.92 -14.75 41.36
N PHE A 87 5.63 -14.39 41.33
CA PHE A 87 4.62 -15.12 40.56
C PHE A 87 4.99 -15.21 39.07
N LYS A 88 5.35 -14.09 38.44
CA LYS A 88 5.77 -14.08 37.02
C LYS A 88 7.01 -14.94 36.76
N THR A 89 7.94 -15.01 37.72
CA THR A 89 9.14 -15.84 37.63
C THR A 89 8.76 -17.32 37.64
N ILE A 90 7.93 -17.75 38.61
CA ILE A 90 7.45 -19.13 38.70
C ILE A 90 6.64 -19.52 37.45
N ALA A 91 5.66 -18.70 37.08
CA ALA A 91 4.80 -18.95 35.93
C ALA A 91 5.62 -19.04 34.62
N SER A 92 6.58 -18.13 34.41
CA SER A 92 7.45 -18.18 33.23
C SER A 92 8.32 -19.44 33.22
N SER A 93 8.92 -19.80 34.35
CA SER A 93 9.76 -21.00 34.44
C SER A 93 8.97 -22.27 34.14
N ARG A 94 7.74 -22.37 34.64
CA ARG A 94 6.83 -23.49 34.36
C ARG A 94 6.44 -23.57 32.89
N GLU A 95 6.12 -22.44 32.26
CA GLU A 95 5.78 -22.38 30.83
C GLU A 95 6.97 -22.80 29.94
N ILE A 96 8.19 -22.35 30.30
CA ILE A 96 9.42 -22.75 29.61
C ILE A 96 9.65 -24.26 29.76
N HIS A 97 9.61 -24.81 30.98
CA HIS A 97 9.75 -26.25 31.21
C HIS A 97 8.70 -27.07 30.45
N LYS A 98 7.45 -26.60 30.42
CA LYS A 98 6.38 -27.24 29.63
C LYS A 98 6.73 -27.28 28.14
N SER A 99 7.25 -26.18 27.59
CA SER A 99 7.62 -26.10 26.18
C SER A 99 8.79 -27.02 25.85
N LEU A 100 9.83 -27.05 26.70
CA LEU A 100 10.97 -27.96 26.55
C LEU A 100 10.53 -29.42 26.57
N LEU A 101 9.72 -29.81 27.57
CA LEU A 101 9.20 -31.17 27.68
C LEU A 101 8.32 -31.55 26.49
N ALA A 102 7.49 -30.65 25.98
CA ALA A 102 6.65 -30.91 24.81
C ALA A 102 7.47 -31.15 23.53
N ILE A 103 8.60 -30.45 23.37
CA ILE A 103 9.53 -30.68 22.25
C ILE A 103 10.20 -32.05 22.40
N GLU A 104 10.66 -32.39 23.60
CA GLU A 104 11.27 -33.70 23.90
C GLU A 104 10.29 -34.86 23.67
N GLN A 105 9.04 -34.70 24.11
CA GLN A 105 7.97 -35.70 23.89
C GLN A 105 7.62 -35.86 22.41
N ALA A 106 7.82 -34.83 21.59
CA ALA A 106 7.70 -34.90 20.14
C ALA A 106 8.92 -35.53 19.45
N GLY A 107 9.96 -35.93 20.20
CA GLY A 107 11.20 -36.51 19.69
C GLY A 107 12.28 -35.50 19.33
N GLY A 108 12.04 -34.20 19.54
CA GLY A 108 13.02 -33.15 19.34
C GLY A 108 14.00 -33.03 20.52
N GLN A 109 14.99 -32.15 20.37
CA GLN A 109 15.87 -31.74 21.46
C GLN A 109 15.76 -30.23 21.63
N ALA A 110 15.65 -29.74 22.86
CA ALA A 110 15.57 -28.33 23.13
C ALA A 110 16.53 -27.91 24.24
N ASP A 111 17.10 -26.73 24.09
CA ASP A 111 17.87 -26.06 25.14
C ASP A 111 17.39 -24.61 25.29
N TYR A 112 17.45 -24.07 26.50
CA TYR A 112 16.97 -22.73 26.79
C TYR A 112 18.11 -21.83 27.27
N ILE A 113 18.23 -20.66 26.63
CA ILE A 113 19.18 -19.62 27.01
C ILE A 113 18.41 -18.38 27.49
N ASP A 114 18.68 -17.98 28.74
CA ASP A 114 18.15 -16.75 29.31
C ASP A 114 18.97 -15.52 28.84
N VAL A 115 18.62 -14.96 27.69
CA VAL A 115 19.34 -13.83 27.10
C VAL A 115 18.41 -12.83 26.45
N ASP A 116 18.77 -11.55 26.56
CA ASP A 116 18.15 -10.50 25.75
C ASP A 116 18.77 -10.52 24.36
N VAL A 117 17.94 -10.73 23.33
CA VAL A 117 18.40 -10.79 21.94
C VAL A 117 19.02 -9.47 21.47
N THR A 118 18.76 -8.36 22.17
CA THR A 118 19.35 -7.05 21.89
C THR A 118 20.77 -6.89 22.45
N ASP A 119 21.20 -7.74 23.38
CA ASP A 119 22.57 -7.80 23.91
C ASP A 119 23.44 -8.75 23.07
N ALA A 120 24.12 -8.18 22.07
CA ALA A 120 24.94 -8.94 21.13
C ALA A 120 26.07 -9.73 21.80
N LEU A 121 26.72 -9.15 22.82
CA LEU A 121 27.87 -9.77 23.48
C LEU A 121 27.43 -10.96 24.32
N ALA A 122 26.40 -10.78 25.15
CA ALA A 122 25.86 -11.86 25.97
C ALA A 122 25.27 -12.98 25.10
N LEU A 123 24.60 -12.63 24.00
CA LEU A 123 24.09 -13.60 23.04
C LEU A 123 25.21 -14.47 22.46
N GLN A 124 26.26 -13.85 21.93
CA GLN A 124 27.38 -14.57 21.32
C GLN A 124 28.07 -15.51 22.33
N GLN A 125 28.32 -15.02 23.55
CA GLN A 125 28.99 -15.80 24.61
C GLN A 125 28.16 -17.02 25.04
N LYS A 126 26.88 -16.84 25.32
CA LYS A 126 26.02 -17.94 25.78
C LYS A 126 25.72 -18.94 24.66
N LEU A 127 25.60 -18.46 23.41
CA LEU A 127 25.30 -19.31 22.26
C LEU A 127 26.45 -20.27 21.93
N ALA A 128 27.71 -19.83 22.04
CA ALA A 128 28.89 -20.65 21.75
C ALA A 128 28.87 -21.98 22.53
N THR A 129 28.60 -21.92 23.83
CA THR A 129 28.54 -23.10 24.72
C THR A 129 27.46 -24.11 24.33
N VAL A 130 26.34 -23.64 23.79
CA VAL A 130 25.21 -24.52 23.40
C VAL A 130 25.44 -25.11 22.01
N VAL A 131 26.02 -24.33 21.08
CA VAL A 131 26.36 -24.79 19.72
C VAL A 131 27.36 -25.95 19.76
N GLU A 132 28.31 -25.95 20.68
CA GLU A 132 29.25 -27.07 20.89
C GLU A 132 28.53 -28.41 21.20
N ARG A 133 27.39 -28.36 21.89
CA ARG A 133 26.59 -29.54 22.26
C ARG A 133 25.55 -29.91 21.19
N MET A 134 24.89 -28.91 20.59
CA MET A 134 23.75 -29.17 19.68
C MET A 134 24.17 -29.34 18.22
N GLY A 135 25.30 -28.76 17.81
CA GLY A 135 25.77 -28.70 16.43
C GLY A 135 25.58 -27.31 15.79
N PRO A 136 26.05 -27.14 14.54
CA PRO A 136 25.96 -25.86 13.82
C PRO A 136 24.51 -25.47 13.57
N ILE A 137 24.23 -24.17 13.68
CA ILE A 137 22.88 -23.61 13.47
C ILE A 137 22.59 -23.58 11.96
N THR A 138 21.55 -24.30 11.55
CA THR A 138 21.09 -24.39 10.17
C THR A 138 19.85 -23.54 9.92
N GLY A 139 19.18 -23.06 10.97
CA GLY A 139 17.98 -22.24 10.82
C GLY A 139 17.82 -21.19 11.91
N ILE A 140 17.19 -20.08 11.57
CA ILE A 140 16.78 -19.05 12.53
C ILE A 140 15.28 -18.85 12.47
N ILE A 141 14.64 -18.80 13.63
CA ILE A 141 13.25 -18.39 13.79
C ILE A 141 13.21 -17.15 14.69
N HIS A 142 12.92 -16.00 14.10
CA HIS A 142 12.88 -14.74 14.83
C HIS A 142 11.44 -14.41 15.26
N GLY A 143 11.05 -14.95 16.42
CA GLY A 143 9.74 -14.76 17.06
C GLY A 143 9.70 -13.71 18.18
N ALA A 144 10.80 -13.00 18.46
CA ALA A 144 10.84 -12.03 19.55
C ALA A 144 10.05 -10.76 19.18
N GLY A 145 9.27 -10.25 20.13
CA GLY A 145 8.48 -9.05 19.92
C GLY A 145 7.84 -8.54 21.21
N VAL A 146 7.62 -7.24 21.26
CA VAL A 146 6.91 -6.53 22.32
C VAL A 146 6.03 -5.46 21.68
N LEU A 147 5.02 -4.99 22.43
CA LEU A 147 4.11 -3.93 22.01
C LEU A 147 4.25 -2.73 22.94
N ALA A 148 4.08 -1.54 22.38
CA ALA A 148 4.04 -0.28 23.11
C ALA A 148 2.99 0.65 22.47
N ASP A 149 1.77 0.11 22.35
CA ASP A 149 0.67 0.69 21.57
C ASP A 149 0.24 2.06 22.12
N LYS A 150 0.44 3.10 21.32
CA LYS A 150 0.07 4.50 21.59
C LYS A 150 -0.12 5.23 20.27
N LEU A 151 -1.05 6.20 20.24
CA LEU A 151 -1.13 7.12 19.11
C LEU A 151 0.21 7.85 18.93
N ILE A 152 0.56 8.17 17.68
CA ILE A 152 1.89 8.67 17.31
C ILE A 152 2.26 9.93 18.09
N GLU A 153 1.29 10.81 18.36
CA GLU A 153 1.47 12.05 19.13
C GLU A 153 1.70 11.84 20.63
N LYS A 154 1.47 10.62 21.14
CA LYS A 154 1.68 10.22 22.54
C LYS A 154 2.86 9.28 22.73
N LYS A 155 3.60 8.98 21.67
CA LYS A 155 4.63 7.96 21.66
C LYS A 155 5.97 8.54 22.11
N SER A 156 6.63 7.90 23.07
CA SER A 156 7.97 8.27 23.50
C SER A 156 9.05 7.54 22.71
N GLU A 157 10.26 8.08 22.71
CA GLU A 157 11.44 7.44 22.13
C GLU A 157 11.72 6.07 22.76
N GLN A 158 11.57 5.95 24.09
CA GLN A 158 11.73 4.66 24.78
C GLN A 158 10.70 3.62 24.33
N ASP A 159 9.45 4.02 24.03
CA ASP A 159 8.44 3.11 23.50
C ASP A 159 8.89 2.58 22.12
N PHE A 160 9.39 3.46 21.26
CA PHE A 160 9.91 3.11 19.94
C PHE A 160 11.11 2.16 20.06
N GLU A 161 12.13 2.54 20.82
CA GLU A 161 13.36 1.74 20.98
C GLU A 161 13.07 0.35 21.52
N THR A 162 12.14 0.23 22.46
CA THR A 162 11.74 -1.07 23.04
C THR A 162 11.18 -2.02 21.98
N VAL A 163 10.28 -1.53 21.11
CA VAL A 163 9.66 -2.34 20.04
C VAL A 163 10.63 -2.58 18.89
N TYR A 164 11.30 -1.53 18.44
CA TYR A 164 12.25 -1.56 17.34
C TYR A 164 13.44 -2.48 17.64
N ALA A 165 14.12 -2.29 18.78
CA ALA A 165 15.31 -3.05 19.11
C ALA A 165 14.99 -4.55 19.24
N THR A 166 13.86 -4.91 19.86
CA THR A 166 13.49 -6.32 20.05
C THR A 166 13.39 -7.08 18.71
N LYS A 167 12.87 -6.44 17.66
CA LYS A 167 12.68 -7.04 16.33
C LYS A 167 13.87 -6.82 15.40
N VAL A 168 14.24 -5.55 15.19
CA VAL A 168 15.23 -5.18 14.20
C VAL A 168 16.63 -5.46 14.72
N LYS A 169 16.99 -4.87 15.88
CA LYS A 169 18.30 -5.11 16.49
C LYS A 169 18.49 -6.57 16.88
N GLY A 170 17.41 -7.21 17.35
CA GLY A 170 17.39 -8.64 17.63
C GLY A 170 17.74 -9.49 16.40
N LEU A 171 17.11 -9.24 15.26
CA LEU A 171 17.46 -9.93 14.01
C LEU A 171 18.91 -9.67 13.59
N GLU A 172 19.37 -8.42 13.63
CA GLU A 172 20.76 -8.07 13.31
C GLU A 172 21.76 -8.88 14.17
N ASN A 173 21.51 -8.96 15.47
CA ASN A 173 22.37 -9.68 16.39
C ASN A 173 22.36 -11.20 16.10
N LEU A 174 21.20 -11.78 15.79
CA LEU A 174 21.11 -13.19 15.39
C LEU A 174 21.90 -13.48 14.10
N LEU A 175 21.76 -12.63 13.08
CA LEU A 175 22.48 -12.75 11.81
C LEU A 175 23.98 -12.44 11.93
N SER A 176 24.39 -11.71 12.97
CA SER A 176 25.81 -11.53 13.30
C SER A 176 26.43 -12.77 13.96
N CYS A 177 25.63 -13.56 14.68
CA CYS A 177 26.07 -14.81 15.29
C CYS A 177 26.12 -15.97 14.28
N VAL A 178 25.23 -15.97 13.29
CA VAL A 178 25.15 -17.00 12.25
C VAL A 178 24.93 -16.33 10.90
N SER A 179 25.91 -16.46 10.00
CA SER A 179 25.85 -15.81 8.70
C SER A 179 24.70 -16.39 7.86
N PRO A 180 23.93 -15.56 7.13
CA PRO A 180 22.87 -16.05 6.26
C PRO A 180 23.32 -17.11 5.23
N GLY A 181 24.58 -17.07 4.80
CA GLY A 181 25.13 -18.07 3.86
C GLY A 181 25.30 -19.48 4.46
N GLN A 182 25.13 -19.63 5.77
CA GLN A 182 25.18 -20.91 6.48
C GLN A 182 23.78 -21.44 6.82
N LEU A 183 22.73 -20.64 6.56
CA LEU A 183 21.36 -20.99 6.90
C LEU A 183 20.66 -21.71 5.77
N ASP A 184 20.01 -22.81 6.12
CA ASP A 184 18.99 -23.46 5.31
C ASP A 184 17.66 -22.71 5.43
N TYR A 185 17.37 -22.13 6.61
CA TYR A 185 16.10 -21.48 6.91
C TYR A 185 16.25 -20.15 7.65
N LEU A 186 15.50 -19.13 7.23
CA LEU A 186 15.30 -17.89 7.97
C LEU A 186 13.81 -17.54 8.02
N VAL A 187 13.20 -17.73 9.19
CA VAL A 187 11.76 -17.53 9.41
C VAL A 187 11.57 -16.30 10.29
N LEU A 188 10.91 -15.27 9.76
CA LEU A 188 10.67 -14.02 10.47
C LEU A 188 9.19 -13.90 10.84
N PHE A 189 8.90 -13.77 12.14
CA PHE A 189 7.54 -13.52 12.60
C PHE A 189 7.25 -12.03 12.48
N SER A 190 6.69 -11.67 11.34
CA SER A 190 6.18 -10.33 11.05
C SER A 190 4.71 -10.23 11.50
N SER A 191 4.02 -9.15 11.10
CA SER A 191 2.62 -8.92 11.41
C SER A 191 1.91 -8.24 10.26
N VAL A 192 0.60 -8.51 10.11
CA VAL A 192 -0.30 -7.73 9.23
C VAL A 192 -0.20 -6.23 9.47
N ALA A 193 0.16 -5.78 10.68
CA ALA A 193 0.37 -4.37 10.99
C ALA A 193 1.60 -3.78 10.27
N GLY A 194 2.63 -4.57 9.96
CA GLY A 194 3.75 -4.13 9.13
C GLY A 194 3.35 -3.89 7.67
N PHE A 195 2.44 -4.71 7.16
CA PHE A 195 2.00 -4.65 5.77
C PHE A 195 0.88 -3.62 5.53
N TYR A 196 -0.15 -3.59 6.38
CA TYR A 196 -1.33 -2.72 6.21
C TYR A 196 -1.30 -1.48 7.11
N GLY A 197 -0.41 -1.43 8.10
CA GLY A 197 -0.48 -0.47 9.19
C GLY A 197 -1.54 -0.83 10.24
N ASN A 198 -1.41 -0.25 11.43
CA ASN A 198 -2.47 -0.28 12.43
C ASN A 198 -2.40 0.98 13.32
N ILE A 199 -3.56 1.51 13.69
CA ILE A 199 -3.64 2.72 14.52
C ILE A 199 -3.02 2.43 15.88
N GLY A 200 -2.12 3.30 16.32
CA GLY A 200 -1.42 3.18 17.59
C GLY A 200 -0.18 2.28 17.56
N GLN A 201 0.18 1.72 16.39
CA GLN A 201 1.26 0.74 16.24
C GLN A 201 2.31 1.19 15.21
N SER A 202 2.65 2.48 15.17
CA SER A 202 3.55 3.03 14.15
C SER A 202 4.94 2.39 14.17
N ASP A 203 5.55 2.25 15.34
CA ASP A 203 6.84 1.61 15.55
C ASP A 203 6.81 0.09 15.29
N TYR A 204 5.74 -0.58 15.71
CA TYR A 204 5.53 -2.00 15.47
C TYR A 204 5.35 -2.26 13.98
N ALA A 205 4.60 -1.42 13.27
CA ALA A 205 4.47 -1.49 11.82
C ALA A 205 5.84 -1.32 11.12
N ILE A 206 6.61 -0.28 11.51
CA ILE A 206 7.97 -0.07 11.01
C ILE A 206 8.85 -1.29 11.24
N ALA A 207 8.90 -1.81 12.47
CA ALA A 207 9.77 -2.92 12.83
C ALA A 207 9.42 -4.20 12.03
N ASN A 208 8.14 -4.50 11.86
CA ASN A 208 7.69 -5.66 11.08
C ASN A 208 7.92 -5.47 9.57
N GLU A 209 7.74 -4.25 9.03
CA GLU A 209 8.03 -4.00 7.62
C GLU A 209 9.54 -4.08 7.31
N ILE A 210 10.40 -3.69 8.26
CA ILE A 210 11.84 -3.93 8.15
C ILE A 210 12.14 -5.42 8.10
N LEU A 211 11.47 -6.27 8.89
CA LEU A 211 11.61 -7.73 8.78
C LEU A 211 11.15 -8.22 7.39
N ASN A 212 10.03 -7.71 6.88
CA ASN A 212 9.54 -8.05 5.54
C ASN A 212 10.59 -7.74 4.46
N LYS A 213 11.16 -6.53 4.47
CA LYS A 213 12.21 -6.14 3.51
C LYS A 213 13.52 -6.88 3.72
N SER A 214 13.86 -7.21 4.97
CA SER A 214 15.03 -8.04 5.29
C SER A 214 14.90 -9.43 4.69
N ALA A 215 13.71 -10.04 4.72
CA ALA A 215 13.48 -11.34 4.08
C ALA A 215 13.75 -11.29 2.56
N HIS A 216 13.23 -10.28 1.86
CA HIS A 216 13.51 -10.08 0.43
C HIS A 216 14.99 -9.90 0.16
N LEU A 217 15.68 -9.08 0.95
CA LEU A 217 17.11 -8.82 0.80
C LEU A 217 17.95 -10.09 1.02
N VAL A 218 17.66 -10.85 2.08
CA VAL A 218 18.38 -12.10 2.36
C VAL A 218 18.10 -13.14 1.28
N LYS A 219 16.84 -13.31 0.83
CA LYS A 219 16.50 -14.24 -0.25
C LYS A 219 17.21 -13.88 -1.56
N GLN A 220 17.27 -12.58 -1.90
CA GLN A 220 17.98 -12.11 -3.08
C GLN A 220 19.49 -12.43 -3.01
N ASN A 221 20.12 -12.22 -1.85
CA ASN A 221 21.55 -12.44 -1.65
C ASN A 221 21.93 -13.91 -1.43
N HIS A 222 20.99 -14.72 -0.92
CA HIS A 222 21.18 -16.14 -0.60
C HIS A 222 20.01 -16.98 -1.13
N PRO A 223 19.91 -17.19 -2.47
CA PRO A 223 18.75 -17.84 -3.08
C PRO A 223 18.49 -19.28 -2.59
N SER A 224 19.53 -19.98 -2.13
CA SER A 224 19.44 -21.33 -1.56
C SER A 224 18.82 -21.36 -0.16
N CYS A 225 18.86 -20.26 0.60
CA CYS A 225 18.21 -20.18 1.90
C CYS A 225 16.70 -20.09 1.71
N HIS A 226 15.93 -20.90 2.44
CA HIS A 226 14.50 -20.74 2.54
C HIS A 226 14.20 -19.62 3.53
N VAL A 227 13.93 -18.43 2.99
CA VAL A 227 13.63 -17.22 3.77
C VAL A 227 12.14 -16.91 3.64
N VAL A 228 11.46 -16.69 4.77
CA VAL A 228 10.05 -16.26 4.75
C VAL A 228 9.76 -15.30 5.90
N ALA A 229 9.19 -14.14 5.57
CA ALA A 229 8.55 -13.25 6.52
C ALA A 229 7.04 -13.51 6.57
N ILE A 230 6.56 -14.06 7.68
CA ILE A 230 5.15 -14.39 7.87
C ILE A 230 4.46 -13.23 8.58
N ASN A 231 3.58 -12.54 7.87
CA ASN A 231 2.79 -11.43 8.37
C ASN A 231 1.54 -11.98 9.06
N TRP A 232 1.67 -12.30 10.35
CA TRP A 232 0.60 -12.90 11.13
C TRP A 232 -0.51 -11.90 11.47
N GLY A 233 -1.75 -12.33 11.28
CA GLY A 233 -2.94 -11.78 11.92
C GLY A 233 -2.99 -12.10 13.41
N PRO A 234 -4.03 -11.66 14.13
CA PRO A 234 -4.15 -11.90 15.56
C PRO A 234 -4.35 -13.39 15.85
N TRP A 235 -3.62 -13.93 16.82
CA TRP A 235 -3.73 -15.33 17.25
C TRP A 235 -4.63 -15.47 18.48
N ASP A 236 -5.19 -16.66 18.67
CA ASP A 236 -6.03 -17.01 19.83
C ASP A 236 -5.23 -17.22 21.13
N SER A 237 -4.07 -16.57 21.26
CA SER A 237 -3.15 -16.63 22.41
C SER A 237 -2.09 -15.54 22.31
N GLY A 238 -1.23 -15.43 23.32
CA GLY A 238 -0.12 -14.49 23.36
C GLY A 238 -0.59 -13.06 23.64
N MET A 239 -0.46 -12.18 22.63
CA MET A 239 -0.68 -10.73 22.77
C MET A 239 -2.15 -10.30 22.71
N VAL A 240 -3.10 -11.23 22.51
CA VAL A 240 -4.52 -10.94 22.34
C VAL A 240 -5.29 -11.20 23.64
N THR A 241 -5.78 -10.15 24.29
CA THR A 241 -6.66 -10.25 25.46
C THR A 241 -8.12 -10.48 25.06
N SER A 242 -8.97 -10.90 26.01
CA SER A 242 -10.40 -11.10 25.80
C SER A 242 -11.13 -9.84 25.28
N GLU A 243 -10.68 -8.65 25.68
CA GLU A 243 -11.20 -7.36 25.22
C GLU A 243 -10.80 -7.09 23.76
N LEU A 244 -9.55 -7.39 23.40
CA LEU A 244 -9.07 -7.30 22.03
C LEU A 244 -9.83 -8.24 21.09
N LYS A 245 -10.17 -9.46 21.53
CA LYS A 245 -10.99 -10.39 20.73
C LYS A 245 -12.34 -9.77 20.34
N LYS A 246 -13.00 -9.10 21.29
CA LYS A 246 -14.28 -8.40 21.03
C LYS A 246 -14.10 -7.23 20.06
N ALA A 247 -12.99 -6.50 20.16
CA ALA A 247 -12.69 -5.40 19.24
C ALA A 247 -12.41 -5.89 17.81
N PHE A 248 -11.69 -7.01 17.66
CA PHE A 248 -11.44 -7.64 16.35
C PHE A 248 -12.72 -8.15 15.70
N ALA A 249 -13.59 -8.82 16.46
CA ALA A 249 -14.88 -9.29 15.97
C ALA A 249 -15.74 -8.15 15.41
N LYS A 250 -15.77 -6.98 16.08
CA LYS A 250 -16.49 -5.79 15.58
C LYS A 250 -15.95 -5.24 14.26
N ARG A 251 -14.70 -5.54 13.93
CA ARG A 251 -14.01 -5.11 12.70
C ARG A 251 -13.92 -6.23 11.66
N ASN A 252 -14.64 -7.35 11.87
CA ASN A 252 -14.55 -8.55 11.04
C ASN A 252 -13.12 -9.09 10.88
N ILE A 253 -12.25 -8.88 11.88
CA ILE A 253 -10.91 -9.44 11.90
C ILE A 253 -11.00 -10.82 12.56
N GLU A 254 -10.70 -11.87 11.80
CA GLU A 254 -10.70 -13.23 12.30
C GLU A 254 -9.44 -13.51 13.12
N ILE A 255 -9.62 -14.29 14.19
CA ILE A 255 -8.54 -14.72 15.08
C ILE A 255 -8.07 -16.09 14.60
N ILE A 256 -6.76 -16.24 14.46
CA ILE A 256 -6.12 -17.49 14.02
C ILE A 256 -6.08 -18.47 15.20
N PRO A 257 -6.76 -19.63 15.10
CA PRO A 257 -6.64 -20.67 16.11
C PRO A 257 -5.21 -21.22 16.15
N ILE A 258 -4.68 -21.49 17.35
CA ILE A 258 -3.29 -21.97 17.52
C ILE A 258 -2.98 -23.20 16.65
N PRO A 259 -3.82 -24.26 16.59
CA PRO A 259 -3.52 -25.42 15.76
C PRO A 259 -3.45 -25.10 14.26
N VAL A 260 -4.24 -24.12 13.80
CA VAL A 260 -4.27 -23.68 12.40
C VAL A 260 -3.00 -22.91 12.08
N GLY A 261 -2.67 -21.87 12.85
CA GLY A 261 -1.50 -21.04 12.59
C GLY A 261 -0.19 -21.83 12.66
N THR A 262 -0.05 -22.72 13.65
CA THR A 262 1.14 -23.59 13.78
C THR A 262 1.28 -24.56 12.60
N ASN A 263 0.16 -25.09 12.07
CA ASN A 263 0.17 -25.91 10.84
C ASN A 263 0.53 -25.08 9.60
N MET A 264 0.05 -23.84 9.52
CA MET A 264 0.42 -22.96 8.40
C MET A 264 1.92 -22.67 8.42
N LEU A 265 2.52 -22.42 9.59
CA LEU A 265 3.97 -22.26 9.67
C LEU A 265 4.72 -23.48 9.12
N VAL A 266 4.32 -24.70 9.53
CA VAL A 266 4.97 -25.92 9.01
C VAL A 266 4.82 -26.04 7.49
N LYS A 267 3.65 -25.70 6.93
CA LYS A 267 3.42 -25.70 5.48
C LYS A 267 4.27 -24.68 4.75
N GLU A 268 4.47 -23.48 5.31
CA GLU A 268 5.33 -22.47 4.70
C GLU A 268 6.80 -22.93 4.63
N LEU A 269 7.23 -23.89 5.45
CA LEU A 269 8.59 -24.44 5.39
C LEU A 269 8.78 -25.54 4.34
N ASP A 270 7.72 -25.94 3.64
CA ASP A 270 7.82 -26.86 2.51
C ASP A 270 8.66 -26.25 1.38
N SER A 271 9.51 -27.09 0.77
CA SER A 271 10.24 -26.79 -0.46
C SER A 271 9.40 -26.15 -1.57
N ALA A 272 8.11 -26.47 -1.67
CA ALA A 272 7.20 -25.87 -2.64
C ALA A 272 7.02 -24.35 -2.45
N ASN A 273 7.25 -23.84 -1.24
CA ASN A 273 7.10 -22.43 -0.87
C ASN A 273 8.43 -21.67 -0.79
N GLN A 274 9.57 -22.31 -1.12
CA GLN A 274 10.91 -21.73 -0.95
C GLN A 274 11.12 -20.38 -1.68
N GLU A 275 10.37 -20.12 -2.75
CA GLU A 275 10.45 -18.88 -3.53
C GLU A 275 9.60 -17.74 -2.95
N THR A 276 8.76 -18.03 -1.94
CA THR A 276 7.89 -17.05 -1.29
C THR A 276 8.62 -16.37 -0.12
N ALA A 277 9.26 -15.22 -0.38
CA ALA A 277 9.96 -14.47 0.67
C ALA A 277 9.04 -13.81 1.71
N GLN A 278 7.76 -13.62 1.38
CA GLN A 278 6.80 -12.93 2.24
C GLN A 278 5.37 -13.45 2.02
N VAL A 279 4.67 -13.74 3.12
CA VAL A 279 3.28 -14.21 3.09
C VAL A 279 2.46 -13.49 4.16
N VAL A 280 1.17 -13.31 3.90
CA VAL A 280 0.19 -12.79 4.86
C VAL A 280 -0.73 -13.94 5.28
N ILE A 281 -0.83 -14.17 6.59
CA ILE A 281 -1.72 -15.21 7.14
C ILE A 281 -2.64 -14.54 8.15
N GLY A 282 -3.89 -14.34 7.77
CA GLY A 282 -4.93 -13.67 8.56
C GLY A 282 -5.82 -12.79 7.69
N THR A 283 -6.77 -12.11 8.32
CA THR A 283 -7.64 -11.15 7.62
C THR A 283 -6.84 -9.89 7.24
N PRO A 284 -6.95 -9.40 5.98
CA PRO A 284 -6.44 -8.09 5.60
C PRO A 284 -6.95 -7.00 6.55
N LEU A 285 -6.07 -6.12 7.01
CA LEU A 285 -6.50 -4.96 7.79
C LEU A 285 -6.94 -3.88 6.81
N GLU A 286 -8.25 -3.71 6.64
CA GLU A 286 -8.76 -2.55 5.93
C GLU A 286 -8.56 -1.29 6.79
N PRO A 287 -8.07 -0.18 6.19
CA PRO A 287 -8.03 1.10 6.88
C PRO A 287 -9.45 1.47 7.31
N VAL A 288 -9.68 1.59 8.62
CA VAL A 288 -10.95 2.12 9.12
C VAL A 288 -10.99 3.59 8.74
N LEU A 289 -11.78 3.93 7.72
CA LEU A 289 -11.99 5.31 7.32
C LEU A 289 -12.69 6.04 8.47
N GLY A 290 -11.95 6.91 9.15
CA GLY A 290 -12.47 7.73 10.23
C GLY A 290 -13.66 8.58 9.76
N GLU A 291 -14.44 9.10 10.72
CA GLU A 291 -15.45 10.10 10.42
C GLU A 291 -14.79 11.34 9.81
N LEU A 292 -15.48 11.96 8.83
CA LEU A 292 -15.00 13.22 8.28
C LEU A 292 -15.06 14.29 9.36
N ASN A 293 -13.92 14.92 9.65
CA ASN A 293 -13.92 16.15 10.42
C ASN A 293 -14.74 17.21 9.66
N PRO A 294 -15.83 17.75 10.22
CA PRO A 294 -16.69 18.73 9.54
C PRO A 294 -16.00 20.07 9.28
N GLU A 295 -14.88 20.36 9.94
CA GLU A 295 -14.10 21.58 9.73
C GLU A 295 -13.57 21.66 8.29
N LEU A 296 -13.87 22.76 7.59
CA LEU A 296 -13.37 23.02 6.24
C LEU A 296 -11.99 23.67 6.29
N ARG A 297 -11.08 23.18 5.45
CA ARG A 297 -9.67 23.60 5.41
C ARG A 297 -9.28 24.14 4.04
N THR A 298 -8.19 24.90 4.03
CA THR A 298 -7.53 25.34 2.80
C THR A 298 -6.10 24.85 2.78
N TYR A 299 -5.62 24.49 1.60
CA TYR A 299 -4.30 23.94 1.37
C TYR A 299 -3.62 24.70 0.24
N ARG A 300 -2.31 24.84 0.36
CA ARG A 300 -1.47 25.44 -0.66
C ARG A 300 -0.33 24.48 -0.98
N ILE A 301 -0.28 24.04 -2.22
CA ILE A 301 0.71 23.10 -2.72
C ILE A 301 1.55 23.82 -3.76
N ARG A 302 2.87 23.69 -3.67
CA ARG A 302 3.82 24.30 -4.61
C ARG A 302 4.45 23.21 -5.47
N ARG A 303 4.61 23.46 -6.76
CA ARG A 303 5.20 22.53 -7.70
C ARG A 303 6.10 23.27 -8.68
N LYS A 304 7.30 22.74 -8.85
CA LYS A 304 8.18 23.09 -9.97
C LYS A 304 7.92 22.09 -11.10
N LEU A 305 7.71 22.61 -12.31
CA LEU A 305 7.49 21.82 -13.52
C LEU A 305 8.73 21.94 -14.41
N THR A 306 9.26 20.80 -14.85
CA THR A 306 10.33 20.72 -15.86
C THR A 306 10.01 19.60 -16.85
N LEU A 307 10.61 19.64 -18.04
CA LEU A 307 10.47 18.57 -19.03
C LEU A 307 11.06 17.25 -18.53
N ASP A 308 12.23 17.29 -17.88
CA ASP A 308 12.89 16.09 -17.36
C ASP A 308 12.05 15.36 -16.31
N ALA A 309 11.32 16.10 -15.48
CA ALA A 309 10.44 15.53 -14.46
C ALA A 309 9.10 15.05 -15.03
N ASN A 310 8.77 15.38 -16.29
CA ASN A 310 7.50 15.06 -16.95
C ASN A 310 7.71 14.66 -18.43
N PRO A 311 8.35 13.50 -18.70
CA PRO A 311 8.74 13.12 -20.06
C PRO A 311 7.58 13.05 -21.07
N PHE A 312 6.36 12.75 -20.63
CA PHE A 312 5.17 12.74 -21.49
C PHE A 312 4.89 14.07 -22.21
N LEU A 313 5.41 15.20 -21.72
CA LEU A 313 5.21 16.51 -22.37
C LEU A 313 5.83 16.57 -23.76
N GLN A 314 6.85 15.76 -24.03
CA GLN A 314 7.42 15.62 -25.38
C GLN A 314 6.40 15.06 -26.38
N ASP A 315 5.33 14.43 -25.89
CA ASP A 315 4.25 13.85 -26.68
C ASP A 315 3.01 14.76 -26.71
N HIS A 316 3.09 16.01 -26.27
CA HIS A 316 1.97 16.96 -26.34
C HIS A 316 2.49 18.36 -26.73
N ILE A 317 2.65 18.55 -28.05
CA ILE A 317 3.37 19.68 -28.66
C ILE A 317 2.42 20.57 -29.47
N ILE A 318 2.09 21.77 -28.98
CA ILE A 318 1.20 22.71 -29.68
C ILE A 318 2.04 23.88 -30.20
N GLY A 319 1.92 24.20 -31.49
CA GLY A 319 2.67 25.30 -32.11
C GLY A 319 4.19 25.17 -31.94
N GLY A 320 4.72 23.94 -31.91
CA GLY A 320 6.14 23.65 -31.73
C GLY A 320 6.65 23.66 -30.29
N TYR A 321 5.78 23.88 -29.29
CA TYR A 321 6.18 23.88 -27.88
C TYR A 321 5.47 22.78 -27.08
N PRO A 322 6.15 22.13 -26.12
CA PRO A 322 5.46 21.29 -25.15
C PRO A 322 4.48 22.13 -24.32
N VAL A 323 3.26 21.65 -24.17
CA VAL A 323 2.19 22.31 -23.41
C VAL A 323 1.63 21.33 -22.40
N LEU A 324 1.32 21.78 -21.18
CA LEU A 324 0.64 20.94 -20.20
C LEU A 324 -0.79 20.63 -20.68
N PRO A 325 -1.15 19.34 -20.86
CA PRO A 325 -2.52 18.96 -21.20
C PRO A 325 -3.51 19.46 -20.15
N ALA A 326 -4.68 19.93 -20.58
CA ALA A 326 -5.72 20.41 -19.67
C ALA A 326 -6.21 19.29 -18.72
N THR A 327 -6.21 18.06 -19.21
CA THR A 327 -6.51 16.81 -18.49
C THR A 327 -5.46 16.51 -17.42
N CYS A 328 -4.17 16.70 -17.69
CA CYS A 328 -3.11 16.63 -16.68
C CYS A 328 -3.24 17.76 -15.63
N ALA A 329 -3.64 18.96 -16.05
CA ALA A 329 -3.83 20.07 -15.11
C ALA A 329 -4.98 19.80 -14.11
N VAL A 330 -6.12 19.28 -14.56
CA VAL A 330 -7.19 18.86 -13.64
C VAL A 330 -6.79 17.63 -12.82
N ALA A 331 -6.02 16.70 -13.39
CA ALA A 331 -5.48 15.56 -12.63
C ALA A 331 -4.58 16.00 -11.46
N TRP A 332 -3.83 17.09 -11.59
CA TRP A 332 -3.08 17.64 -10.45
C TRP A 332 -4.04 18.07 -9.32
N ILE A 333 -5.13 18.77 -9.64
CA ILE A 333 -6.14 19.16 -8.65
C ILE A 333 -6.76 17.91 -8.00
N ILE A 334 -7.17 16.94 -8.81
CA ILE A 334 -7.81 15.69 -8.38
C ILE A 334 -6.90 14.88 -7.46
N ASN A 335 -5.67 14.59 -7.91
CA ASN A 335 -4.71 13.77 -7.18
C ASN A 335 -4.36 14.39 -5.84
N ALA A 336 -4.28 15.73 -5.76
CA ALA A 336 -4.06 16.42 -4.50
C ALA A 336 -5.24 16.27 -3.54
N CYS A 337 -6.49 16.34 -4.04
CA CYS A 337 -7.67 16.06 -3.23
C CYS A 337 -7.69 14.61 -2.70
N GLU A 338 -7.38 13.61 -3.55
CA GLU A 338 -7.35 12.18 -3.14
C GLU A 338 -6.25 11.92 -2.09
N GLN A 339 -5.08 12.53 -2.24
CA GLN A 339 -3.97 12.40 -1.28
C GLN A 339 -4.29 13.01 0.10
N LEU A 340 -5.11 14.06 0.14
CA LEU A 340 -5.58 14.66 1.40
C LEU A 340 -6.60 13.77 2.11
N TYR A 341 -7.33 12.93 1.38
CA TYR A 341 -8.40 12.07 1.91
C TYR A 341 -8.26 10.62 1.44
N PRO A 342 -7.30 9.85 1.99
CA PRO A 342 -7.15 8.44 1.68
C PRO A 342 -8.47 7.67 1.86
N GLY A 343 -8.80 6.81 0.90
CA GLY A 343 -10.06 6.05 0.85
C GLY A 343 -11.23 6.78 0.19
N TYR A 344 -11.07 8.05 -0.17
CA TYR A 344 -11.97 8.75 -1.07
C TYR A 344 -11.45 8.68 -2.50
N LYS A 345 -12.38 8.60 -3.45
CA LYS A 345 -12.12 8.49 -4.88
C LYS A 345 -12.73 9.68 -5.61
N PHE A 346 -12.04 10.15 -6.64
CA PHE A 346 -12.59 11.11 -7.58
C PHE A 346 -13.84 10.58 -8.25
N PHE A 347 -14.93 11.37 -8.23
CA PHE A 347 -16.15 11.05 -8.95
C PHE A 347 -16.42 12.04 -10.09
N SER A 348 -16.32 13.34 -9.82
CA SER A 348 -16.69 14.34 -10.81
C SER A 348 -15.96 15.66 -10.61
N TYR A 349 -15.84 16.43 -11.68
CA TYR A 349 -15.57 17.86 -11.56
C TYR A 349 -16.57 18.69 -12.35
N THR A 350 -16.76 19.92 -11.89
CA THR A 350 -17.56 20.94 -12.58
C THR A 350 -16.76 22.22 -12.77
N ASN A 351 -17.25 23.07 -13.67
CA ASN A 351 -16.70 24.41 -13.89
C ASN A 351 -15.19 24.43 -14.18
N PHE A 352 -14.69 23.40 -14.89
CA PHE A 352 -13.29 23.37 -15.29
C PHE A 352 -13.02 24.44 -16.34
N LYS A 353 -11.98 25.24 -16.16
CA LYS A 353 -11.60 26.31 -17.10
C LYS A 353 -10.09 26.34 -17.33
N VAL A 354 -9.72 26.48 -18.59
CA VAL A 354 -8.37 26.84 -19.05
C VAL A 354 -8.34 28.36 -19.24
N LEU A 355 -7.61 29.07 -18.39
CA LEU A 355 -7.49 30.53 -18.46
C LEU A 355 -6.20 30.96 -19.14
N LYS A 356 -5.11 30.24 -18.85
CA LYS A 356 -3.81 30.39 -19.52
C LYS A 356 -3.10 29.04 -19.50
N GLY A 357 -2.88 28.44 -20.66
CA GLY A 357 -2.10 27.21 -20.75
C GLY A 357 -0.68 27.36 -20.20
N ILE A 358 -0.11 26.30 -19.65
CA ILE A 358 1.29 26.25 -19.25
C ILE A 358 2.11 25.73 -20.44
N ILE A 359 2.96 26.61 -21.00
CA ILE A 359 3.80 26.33 -22.17
C ILE A 359 5.24 26.22 -21.68
N PHE A 360 5.93 25.15 -22.05
CA PHE A 360 7.32 24.90 -21.69
C PHE A 360 8.25 25.57 -22.69
N ASN A 361 8.47 26.86 -22.47
CA ASN A 361 9.41 27.70 -23.22
C ASN A 361 10.19 28.61 -22.25
N ASN A 362 10.91 29.59 -22.79
CA ASN A 362 11.72 30.53 -22.00
C ASN A 362 10.91 31.39 -21.00
N ASN A 363 9.57 31.40 -21.10
CA ASN A 363 8.68 32.13 -20.19
C ASN A 363 8.01 31.22 -19.14
N LEU A 364 8.46 29.97 -18.99
CA LEU A 364 7.97 29.05 -17.96
C LEU A 364 8.24 29.64 -16.56
N ALA A 365 7.24 29.61 -15.68
CA ALA A 365 7.41 30.13 -14.33
C ALA A 365 8.34 29.22 -13.49
N SER A 366 9.09 29.80 -12.56
CA SER A 366 9.96 29.04 -11.65
C SER A 366 9.18 28.11 -10.72
N GLU A 367 7.95 28.49 -10.39
CA GLU A 367 7.05 27.76 -9.48
C GLU A 367 5.59 28.00 -9.86
N TYR A 368 4.78 26.94 -9.73
CA TYR A 368 3.33 26.96 -9.82
C TYR A 368 2.71 26.59 -8.47
N VAL A 369 1.58 27.20 -8.16
CA VAL A 369 0.86 27.03 -6.90
C VAL A 369 -0.53 26.47 -7.18
N LEU A 370 -0.88 25.39 -6.49
CA LEU A 370 -2.24 24.88 -6.39
C LEU A 370 -2.82 25.32 -5.03
N ASP A 371 -3.82 26.18 -5.06
CA ASP A 371 -4.68 26.44 -3.91
C ASP A 371 -5.89 25.51 -3.96
N LEU A 372 -6.14 24.78 -2.87
CA LEU A 372 -7.32 23.96 -2.66
C LEU A 372 -8.13 24.51 -1.49
N LYS A 373 -9.43 24.66 -1.68
CA LYS A 373 -10.37 25.06 -0.63
C LYS A 373 -11.47 24.01 -0.53
N GLU A 374 -11.62 23.40 0.64
CA GLU A 374 -12.79 22.57 0.93
C GLU A 374 -14.04 23.47 0.95
N ILE A 375 -15.05 23.11 0.15
CA ILE A 375 -16.32 23.83 0.03
C ILE A 375 -17.38 23.15 0.89
N ALA A 376 -17.42 21.81 0.88
CA ALA A 376 -18.42 21.04 1.61
C ALA A 376 -17.88 19.66 1.98
N LYS A 377 -18.36 19.15 3.11
CA LYS A 377 -18.26 17.76 3.55
C LYS A 377 -19.67 17.33 3.91
N THR A 378 -20.21 16.38 3.17
CA THR A 378 -21.63 16.03 3.24
C THR A 378 -21.84 14.71 3.97
N ASN A 379 -23.01 14.57 4.60
CA ASN A 379 -23.36 13.37 5.37
C ASN A 379 -23.45 12.10 4.52
N ASP A 380 -23.62 12.22 3.20
CA ASP A 380 -23.57 11.12 2.24
C ASP A 380 -22.13 10.63 1.95
N GLY A 381 -21.13 11.14 2.68
CA GLY A 381 -19.74 10.73 2.55
C GLY A 381 -19.05 11.29 1.32
N SER A 382 -19.43 12.49 0.87
CA SER A 382 -18.77 13.22 -0.21
C SER A 382 -18.01 14.46 0.28
N ILE A 383 -16.97 14.85 -0.45
CA ILE A 383 -16.16 16.04 -0.17
C ILE A 383 -16.04 16.85 -1.44
N GLU A 384 -16.28 18.15 -1.34
CA GLU A 384 -16.20 19.07 -2.47
C GLU A 384 -15.10 20.10 -2.26
N PHE A 385 -14.32 20.35 -3.31
CA PHE A 385 -13.18 21.27 -3.31
C PHE A 385 -13.32 22.29 -4.44
N GLU A 386 -12.81 23.50 -4.21
CA GLU A 386 -12.43 24.43 -5.26
C GLU A 386 -10.91 24.39 -5.40
N GLY A 387 -10.43 24.13 -6.62
CA GLY A 387 -9.01 24.10 -6.94
C GLY A 387 -8.63 25.17 -7.94
N LYS A 388 -7.51 25.85 -7.69
CA LYS A 388 -6.94 26.88 -8.56
C LYS A 388 -5.44 26.71 -8.73
N ILE A 389 -4.99 26.59 -9.97
CA ILE A 389 -3.57 26.57 -10.33
C ILE A 389 -3.17 27.96 -10.82
N TRP A 390 -2.12 28.54 -10.24
CA TRP A 390 -1.63 29.87 -10.58
C TRP A 390 -0.11 29.99 -10.46
N SER A 391 0.50 30.98 -11.12
CA SER A 391 1.92 31.35 -10.96
C SER A 391 2.05 32.83 -10.63
N LYS A 392 3.14 33.23 -9.98
CA LYS A 392 3.42 34.66 -9.77
C LYS A 392 3.74 35.36 -11.09
N LYS A 393 3.45 36.67 -11.15
CA LYS A 393 3.99 37.58 -12.16
C LYS A 393 5.12 38.41 -11.55
N GLU A 394 6.22 38.55 -12.27
CA GLU A 394 7.17 39.62 -12.00
C GLU A 394 6.56 40.94 -12.54
N GLU A 395 6.61 42.01 -11.73
CA GLU A 395 6.25 43.39 -12.10
C GLU A 395 4.83 43.59 -12.70
N SER A 396 3.75 43.35 -11.92
CA SER A 396 2.38 43.67 -12.35
C SER A 396 1.47 44.12 -11.20
N LYS A 397 0.47 44.97 -11.49
CA LYS A 397 -0.61 45.35 -10.56
C LYS A 397 -1.48 44.16 -10.11
N ILE A 398 -1.52 43.07 -10.90
CA ILE A 398 -2.13 41.78 -10.51
C ILE A 398 -0.99 40.78 -10.36
N PRO A 399 -0.64 40.35 -9.14
CA PRO A 399 0.63 39.67 -8.86
C PRO A 399 0.65 38.19 -9.29
N TYR A 400 -0.38 37.70 -9.99
CA TYR A 400 -0.46 36.29 -10.41
C TYR A 400 -1.15 36.10 -11.77
N HIS A 401 -0.79 35.00 -12.44
CA HIS A 401 -1.53 34.41 -13.55
C HIS A 401 -2.30 33.20 -13.06
N GLU A 402 -3.63 33.22 -13.19
CA GLU A 402 -4.44 32.01 -13.02
C GLU A 402 -4.37 31.19 -14.31
N HIS A 403 -4.05 29.90 -14.17
CA HIS A 403 -3.87 28.98 -15.29
C HIS A 403 -5.09 28.09 -15.47
N TYR A 404 -5.53 27.44 -14.39
CA TYR A 404 -6.63 26.48 -14.40
C TYR A 404 -7.45 26.58 -13.11
N ARG A 405 -8.73 26.24 -13.19
CA ARG A 405 -9.60 26.04 -12.03
C ARG A 405 -10.60 24.93 -12.26
N ALA A 406 -11.06 24.30 -11.20
CA ALA A 406 -12.11 23.28 -11.19
C ALA A 406 -12.78 23.20 -9.82
N GLN A 407 -14.01 22.70 -9.77
CA GLN A 407 -14.61 22.19 -8.54
C GLN A 407 -14.59 20.67 -8.58
N ILE A 408 -13.98 20.02 -7.57
CA ILE A 408 -13.77 18.57 -7.51
C ILE A 408 -14.70 17.97 -6.48
N LYS A 409 -15.32 16.83 -6.80
CA LYS A 409 -16.10 16.03 -5.86
C LYS A 409 -15.45 14.66 -5.67
N LEU A 410 -15.14 14.34 -4.42
CA LEU A 410 -14.71 13.01 -4.00
C LEU A 410 -15.85 12.27 -3.29
N VAL A 411 -15.87 10.94 -3.40
CA VAL A 411 -16.82 10.04 -2.75
C VAL A 411 -16.10 8.82 -2.18
N ARG A 412 -16.63 8.18 -1.13
CA ARG A 412 -16.10 6.89 -0.66
C ARG A 412 -16.36 5.76 -1.66
N GLU A 413 -17.58 5.73 -2.18
CA GLU A 413 -18.04 4.71 -3.11
C GLU A 413 -18.58 5.37 -4.37
N ILE A 414 -18.05 4.93 -5.51
CA ILE A 414 -18.54 5.35 -6.82
C ILE A 414 -19.82 4.58 -7.11
N LYS A 415 -20.92 5.30 -7.33
CA LYS A 415 -22.21 4.69 -7.69
C LYS A 415 -22.12 3.98 -9.04
N SER A 416 -22.99 2.99 -9.24
CA SER A 416 -23.09 2.26 -10.51
C SER A 416 -23.28 3.22 -11.69
N ALA A 417 -22.57 2.93 -12.79
CA ALA A 417 -22.66 3.70 -14.01
C ALA A 417 -24.07 3.59 -14.61
N PRO A 418 -24.63 4.68 -15.17
CA PRO A 418 -25.76 4.55 -16.08
C PRO A 418 -25.34 3.82 -17.37
N THR A 419 -26.30 3.18 -18.03
CA THR A 419 -26.09 2.58 -19.36
C THR A 419 -26.21 3.66 -20.44
N TYR A 420 -25.30 3.62 -21.42
CA TYR A 420 -25.41 4.41 -22.63
C TYR A 420 -26.36 3.71 -23.60
N GLU A 421 -27.54 4.29 -23.84
CA GLU A 421 -28.57 3.65 -24.68
C GLU A 421 -28.35 3.86 -26.19
N SER A 422 -27.56 4.86 -26.58
CA SER A 422 -27.31 5.21 -27.98
C SER A 422 -26.02 4.60 -28.55
N VAL A 423 -25.62 3.43 -28.05
CA VAL A 423 -24.42 2.73 -28.52
C VAL A 423 -24.53 2.47 -30.02
N ASN A 424 -23.53 2.94 -30.76
CA ASN A 424 -23.33 2.59 -32.15
C ASN A 424 -21.86 2.24 -32.38
N VAL A 425 -21.58 0.94 -32.49
CA VAL A 425 -20.23 0.40 -32.77
C VAL A 425 -20.14 -0.25 -34.15
N GLU A 426 -21.17 -0.06 -34.98
CA GLU A 426 -21.16 -0.50 -36.36
C GLU A 426 -20.31 0.45 -37.20
N GLU A 427 -19.71 -0.10 -38.25
CA GLU A 427 -18.82 0.62 -39.16
C GLU A 427 -19.61 1.31 -40.26
N ASP A 428 -19.38 2.61 -40.42
CA ASP A 428 -19.87 3.41 -41.53
C ASP A 428 -19.02 3.14 -42.77
N VAL A 429 -19.69 2.95 -43.91
CA VAL A 429 -19.06 2.60 -45.18
C VAL A 429 -18.43 3.83 -45.84
N GLU A 430 -18.87 5.05 -45.47
CA GLU A 430 -18.44 6.32 -46.09
C GLU A 430 -17.60 7.20 -45.15
N ILE A 431 -16.46 6.69 -44.66
CA ILE A 431 -15.48 7.53 -43.96
C ILE A 431 -14.76 8.44 -44.99
N PRO A 432 -14.62 9.76 -44.76
CA PRO A 432 -13.92 10.66 -45.68
C PRO A 432 -12.43 10.33 -45.84
N GLU A 433 -11.91 10.45 -47.07
CA GLU A 433 -10.52 10.09 -47.41
C GLU A 433 -9.47 10.81 -46.56
N GLN A 434 -9.75 12.07 -46.19
CA GLN A 434 -8.87 12.89 -45.36
C GLN A 434 -8.59 12.33 -43.96
N ILE A 435 -9.39 11.39 -43.47
CA ILE A 435 -9.20 10.73 -42.16
C ILE A 435 -8.91 9.22 -42.25
N LYS A 436 -8.72 8.67 -43.46
CA LYS A 436 -8.33 7.26 -43.67
C LYS A 436 -6.84 7.00 -43.52
N SER A 437 -5.99 8.03 -43.65
CA SER A 437 -4.54 7.99 -43.39
C SER A 437 -4.26 7.89 -41.87
N PRO A 438 -3.05 7.50 -41.40
CA PRO A 438 -2.84 7.28 -39.97
C PRO A 438 -3.18 8.53 -39.15
N LEU A 439 -4.11 8.38 -38.21
CA LEU A 439 -4.67 9.47 -37.37
C LEU A 439 -3.61 10.25 -36.57
N TYR A 440 -2.42 9.69 -36.40
CA TYR A 440 -1.32 10.22 -35.60
C TYR A 440 -0.08 10.62 -36.44
N GLN A 441 -0.21 10.82 -37.76
CA GLN A 441 0.91 11.31 -38.58
C GLN A 441 1.01 12.85 -38.57
N ALA A 442 2.20 13.35 -38.20
CA ALA A 442 2.55 14.76 -38.28
C ALA A 442 2.33 15.32 -39.70
N GLY A 443 1.60 16.44 -39.80
CA GLY A 443 1.34 17.14 -41.06
C GLY A 443 0.23 16.56 -41.95
N LYS A 444 -0.47 15.48 -41.53
CA LYS A 444 -1.63 14.93 -42.25
C LYS A 444 -2.90 14.76 -41.40
N CYS A 445 -2.82 14.87 -40.07
CA CYS A 445 -3.97 14.84 -39.18
C CYS A 445 -3.80 15.84 -38.02
N THR A 446 -4.90 16.43 -37.54
CA THR A 446 -4.98 17.54 -36.56
C THR A 446 -4.54 17.22 -35.13
N LEU A 447 -4.08 16.00 -34.86
CA LEU A 447 -3.71 15.60 -33.51
C LEU A 447 -2.23 15.91 -33.26
N PHE A 448 -1.97 16.82 -32.33
CA PHE A 448 -0.63 17.26 -31.91
C PHE A 448 0.04 16.32 -30.87
N HIS A 449 -0.42 15.07 -30.83
CA HIS A 449 -0.14 14.11 -29.77
C HIS A 449 0.87 13.05 -30.21
N GLY A 450 1.84 12.74 -29.35
CA GLY A 450 2.81 11.66 -29.49
C GLY A 450 2.41 10.37 -28.76
N PRO A 451 3.30 9.36 -28.72
CA PRO A 451 3.01 8.01 -28.24
C PRO A 451 2.33 7.89 -26.87
N SER A 452 2.63 8.76 -25.90
CA SER A 452 1.99 8.73 -24.58
C SER A 452 0.45 8.91 -24.63
N PHE A 453 -0.08 9.50 -25.70
CA PHE A 453 -1.49 9.80 -25.87
C PHE A 453 -2.13 9.02 -27.04
N TRP A 454 -1.37 8.22 -27.78
CA TRP A 454 -1.91 7.46 -28.90
C TRP A 454 -2.89 6.38 -28.44
N GLY A 455 -4.09 6.40 -28.99
CA GLY A 455 -5.10 5.41 -28.62
C GLY A 455 -6.27 5.25 -29.57
N VAL A 456 -6.59 6.24 -30.43
CA VAL A 456 -7.62 6.06 -31.44
C VAL A 456 -7.11 5.07 -32.48
N LYS A 457 -7.78 3.93 -32.60
CA LYS A 457 -7.42 2.89 -33.57
C LYS A 457 -8.21 3.06 -34.85
N ARG A 458 -9.51 3.37 -34.73
CA ARG A 458 -10.43 3.44 -35.85
C ARG A 458 -11.55 4.43 -35.55
N VAL A 459 -12.00 5.16 -36.56
CA VAL A 459 -13.30 5.84 -36.54
C VAL A 459 -14.32 4.82 -37.03
N LEU A 460 -15.39 4.61 -36.27
CA LEU A 460 -16.43 3.63 -36.61
C LEU A 460 -17.58 4.31 -37.34
N ASN A 461 -18.08 5.42 -36.82
CA ASN A 461 -19.14 6.19 -37.44
C ASN A 461 -18.82 7.68 -37.36
N LEU A 462 -19.24 8.43 -38.38
CA LEU A 462 -18.95 9.85 -38.49
C LEU A 462 -20.06 10.58 -39.28
N THR A 463 -20.62 11.60 -38.65
CA THR A 463 -21.49 12.59 -39.29
C THR A 463 -21.03 13.99 -38.91
N SER A 464 -21.63 15.03 -39.49
CA SER A 464 -21.31 16.41 -39.14
C SER A 464 -21.59 16.76 -37.66
N THR A 465 -22.33 15.92 -36.94
CA THR A 465 -22.68 16.13 -35.53
C THR A 465 -22.31 14.98 -34.60
N LYS A 466 -21.86 13.83 -35.10
CA LYS A 466 -21.54 12.66 -34.26
C LYS A 466 -20.29 11.96 -34.74
N ILE A 467 -19.53 11.40 -33.80
CA ILE A 467 -18.43 10.48 -34.10
C ILE A 467 -18.36 9.41 -33.02
N THR A 468 -18.10 8.17 -33.42
CA THR A 468 -17.67 7.11 -32.49
C THR A 468 -16.31 6.60 -32.92
N ALA A 469 -15.37 6.61 -31.98
CA ALA A 469 -14.02 6.12 -32.17
C ALA A 469 -13.76 4.88 -31.33
N ALA A 470 -13.21 3.83 -31.94
CA ALA A 470 -12.65 2.69 -31.22
C ALA A 470 -11.24 3.04 -30.73
N CYS A 471 -11.04 2.96 -29.43
CA CYS A 471 -9.83 3.36 -28.74
C CYS A 471 -9.21 2.18 -27.99
N ARG A 472 -7.88 2.16 -27.95
CA ARG A 472 -7.09 1.23 -27.14
C ARG A 472 -5.80 1.91 -26.73
N TRP A 473 -5.68 2.22 -25.45
CA TRP A 473 -4.52 2.88 -24.87
C TRP A 473 -3.67 1.88 -24.10
N SER A 474 -2.35 1.91 -24.31
CA SER A 474 -1.39 1.11 -23.57
C SER A 474 -0.83 1.93 -22.41
N SER A 475 -0.59 1.29 -21.26
CA SER A 475 0.01 1.99 -20.12
C SER A 475 1.39 2.56 -20.47
N ILE A 476 1.69 3.72 -19.87
CA ILE A 476 3.02 4.31 -19.87
C ILE A 476 3.68 4.11 -18.50
N SER A 477 4.99 3.93 -18.47
CA SER A 477 5.73 3.71 -17.22
C SER A 477 5.60 4.87 -16.24
N ASP A 478 5.74 4.61 -14.94
CA ASP A 478 5.71 5.66 -13.90
C ASP A 478 6.73 6.77 -14.17
N ARG A 479 7.90 6.40 -14.71
CA ARG A 479 8.93 7.36 -15.16
C ARG A 479 8.40 8.28 -16.27
N GLN A 480 7.65 7.74 -17.22
CA GLN A 480 7.07 8.53 -18.31
C GLN A 480 5.95 9.45 -17.81
N GLN A 481 5.15 9.00 -16.84
CA GLN A 481 4.08 9.79 -16.22
C GLN A 481 4.62 10.98 -15.42
N GLY A 482 5.83 10.85 -14.86
CA GLY A 482 6.47 11.93 -14.11
C GLY A 482 5.64 12.36 -12.89
N GLN A 483 5.36 13.66 -12.78
CA GLN A 483 4.59 14.22 -11.66
C GLN A 483 3.06 14.10 -11.81
N PHE A 484 2.57 13.44 -12.87
CA PHE A 484 1.15 13.31 -13.21
C PHE A 484 0.75 11.83 -13.28
N THR A 485 0.85 11.18 -12.12
CA THR A 485 0.56 9.77 -11.95
C THR A 485 -0.93 9.47 -12.11
N ILE A 486 -1.23 8.31 -12.69
CA ILE A 486 -2.60 7.79 -12.76
C ILE A 486 -3.05 7.37 -11.36
N GLN A 487 -4.19 7.89 -10.91
CA GLN A 487 -4.90 7.42 -9.71
C GLN A 487 -6.30 6.97 -10.12
N THR A 488 -7.37 7.41 -9.45
CA THR A 488 -8.73 7.15 -9.93
C THR A 488 -8.93 7.78 -11.30
N TYR A 489 -8.42 8.99 -11.54
CA TYR A 489 -8.47 9.66 -12.84
C TYR A 489 -7.22 9.37 -13.68
N ASN A 490 -7.42 8.94 -14.94
CA ASN A 490 -6.34 8.76 -15.91
C ASN A 490 -6.31 9.94 -16.89
N PRO A 491 -5.35 10.88 -16.76
CA PRO A 491 -5.31 12.06 -17.62
C PRO A 491 -5.03 11.73 -19.08
N TYR A 492 -4.24 10.69 -19.36
CA TYR A 492 -3.85 10.31 -20.72
C TYR A 492 -5.04 9.74 -21.51
N ILE A 493 -5.84 8.90 -20.86
CA ILE A 493 -7.09 8.40 -21.47
C ILE A 493 -8.13 9.52 -21.59
N ALA A 494 -8.26 10.40 -20.59
CA ALA A 494 -9.18 11.53 -20.67
C ALA A 494 -8.82 12.49 -21.81
N ASP A 495 -7.53 12.68 -22.07
CA ASP A 495 -7.05 13.48 -23.19
C ASP A 495 -7.34 12.81 -24.54
N LEU A 496 -7.07 11.51 -24.62
CA LEU A 496 -7.42 10.65 -25.76
C LEU A 496 -8.93 10.70 -26.10
N GLN A 497 -9.82 10.83 -25.12
CA GLN A 497 -11.25 11.00 -25.38
C GLN A 497 -11.53 12.27 -26.22
N THR A 498 -10.73 13.33 -26.05
CA THR A 498 -10.91 14.57 -26.82
C THR A 498 -10.47 14.46 -28.28
N HIS A 499 -9.69 13.44 -28.64
CA HIS A 499 -9.23 13.24 -30.02
C HIS A 499 -10.39 13.06 -31.00
N ALA A 500 -11.47 12.40 -30.57
CA ALA A 500 -12.67 12.23 -31.38
C ALA A 500 -13.25 13.59 -31.80
N ASN A 501 -13.22 14.59 -30.90
CA ASN A 501 -13.68 15.95 -31.18
C ASN A 501 -12.81 16.62 -32.27
N GLY A 502 -11.49 16.48 -32.15
CA GLY A 502 -10.54 17.03 -33.13
C GLY A 502 -10.71 16.39 -34.51
N ILE A 503 -10.94 15.08 -34.57
CA ILE A 503 -11.20 14.35 -35.82
C ILE A 503 -12.51 14.83 -36.45
N LEU A 504 -13.60 14.95 -35.68
CA LEU A 504 -14.89 15.43 -36.19
C LEU A 504 -14.77 16.85 -36.73
N ILE A 505 -14.15 17.76 -35.98
CA ILE A 505 -14.02 19.16 -36.40
C ILE A 505 -13.12 19.27 -37.64
N TYR A 506 -12.04 18.51 -37.72
CA TYR A 506 -11.20 18.51 -38.90
C TYR A 506 -11.92 17.96 -40.13
N ALA A 507 -12.64 16.84 -39.99
CA ALA A 507 -13.29 16.16 -41.10
C ALA A 507 -14.31 17.04 -41.84
N PHE A 508 -15.03 17.91 -41.11
CA PHE A 508 -16.09 18.76 -41.67
C PHE A 508 -15.74 20.25 -41.77
N TYR A 509 -14.77 20.75 -41.00
CA TYR A 509 -14.46 22.17 -40.93
C TYR A 509 -12.99 22.52 -41.21
N GLN A 510 -12.10 21.52 -41.30
CA GLN A 510 -10.65 21.73 -41.53
C GLN A 510 -10.00 22.70 -40.52
N GLU A 511 -10.46 22.63 -39.28
CA GLU A 511 -10.08 23.50 -38.17
C GLU A 511 -9.45 22.69 -37.04
N GLU A 512 -8.61 23.33 -36.22
CA GLU A 512 -8.08 22.73 -34.99
C GLU A 512 -8.89 23.11 -33.76
N LEU A 513 -8.87 22.24 -32.75
CA LEU A 513 -9.69 22.37 -31.57
C LEU A 513 -8.85 22.20 -30.30
N LEU A 514 -8.80 23.23 -29.47
CA LEU A 514 -8.13 23.17 -28.16
C LEU A 514 -9.14 23.27 -27.00
N PRO A 515 -8.94 22.53 -25.90
CA PRO A 515 -9.81 22.57 -24.73
C PRO A 515 -9.82 23.96 -24.08
N SER A 516 -11.00 24.45 -23.72
CA SER A 516 -11.15 25.76 -23.05
C SER A 516 -11.92 25.69 -21.74
N GLN A 517 -12.97 24.88 -21.66
CA GLN A 517 -13.73 24.67 -20.43
C GLN A 517 -14.51 23.35 -20.49
N SER A 518 -15.06 22.98 -19.35
CA SER A 518 -16.01 21.89 -19.22
C SER A 518 -17.02 22.21 -18.14
N GLU A 519 -18.31 22.01 -18.43
CA GLU A 519 -19.35 22.13 -17.42
C GLU A 519 -19.31 21.00 -16.41
N LYS A 520 -19.22 19.74 -16.87
CA LYS A 520 -19.19 18.57 -15.99
C LYS A 520 -18.45 17.37 -16.59
N PHE A 521 -17.64 16.71 -15.78
CA PHE A 521 -17.07 15.39 -16.05
C PHE A 521 -17.44 14.45 -14.92
N GLU A 522 -17.84 13.22 -15.24
CA GLU A 522 -18.12 12.15 -14.27
C GLU A 522 -17.37 10.88 -14.64
N GLN A 523 -16.84 10.20 -13.63
CA GLN A 523 -16.15 8.93 -13.76
C GLN A 523 -16.80 7.86 -12.90
N PHE A 524 -17.17 6.75 -13.54
CA PHE A 524 -17.85 5.62 -12.91
C PHE A 524 -16.93 4.39 -12.80
N ALA A 525 -15.97 4.24 -13.71
CA ALA A 525 -14.98 3.17 -13.69
C ALA A 525 -13.69 3.61 -14.38
N MET A 526 -12.58 2.97 -14.03
CA MET A 526 -11.34 3.09 -14.81
C MET A 526 -11.43 2.23 -16.07
N ILE A 527 -10.86 2.72 -17.16
CA ILE A 527 -10.66 1.93 -18.38
C ILE A 527 -9.37 1.10 -18.19
N PRO A 528 -9.43 -0.24 -18.23
CA PRO A 528 -8.24 -1.06 -18.06
C PRO A 528 -7.23 -0.83 -19.19
N PRO A 529 -5.92 -0.70 -18.89
CA PRO A 529 -4.90 -0.56 -19.92
C PRO A 529 -4.92 -1.74 -20.90
N GLY A 530 -4.81 -1.44 -22.19
CA GLY A 530 -4.77 -2.45 -23.24
C GLY A 530 -6.13 -3.05 -23.60
N GLU A 531 -7.23 -2.64 -22.98
CA GLU A 531 -8.58 -3.01 -23.42
C GLU A 531 -9.12 -2.03 -24.48
N THR A 532 -10.01 -2.54 -25.33
CA THR A 532 -10.74 -1.72 -26.30
C THR A 532 -11.93 -1.05 -25.62
N PHE A 533 -12.04 0.26 -25.80
CA PHE A 533 -13.20 1.04 -25.39
C PHE A 533 -13.62 1.97 -26.53
N TYR A 534 -14.79 2.56 -26.43
CA TYR A 534 -15.36 3.43 -27.44
C TYR A 534 -15.59 4.82 -26.89
N VAL A 535 -15.34 5.83 -27.71
CA VAL A 535 -15.64 7.24 -27.38
C VAL A 535 -16.68 7.71 -28.37
N SER A 536 -17.90 7.91 -27.88
CA SER A 536 -19.03 8.46 -28.62
C SER A 536 -19.16 9.94 -28.30
N THR A 537 -19.01 10.81 -29.30
CA THR A 537 -19.10 12.26 -29.19
C THR A 537 -20.32 12.77 -29.97
N GLU A 538 -21.03 13.73 -29.38
CA GLU A 538 -22.10 14.49 -30.04
C GLU A 538 -21.83 15.99 -29.98
N LEU A 539 -21.76 16.64 -31.14
CA LEU A 539 -21.67 18.08 -31.30
C LEU A 539 -23.01 18.73 -30.95
N LYS A 540 -23.02 19.52 -29.87
CA LYS A 540 -24.20 20.26 -29.41
C LYS A 540 -24.32 21.62 -30.07
N SER A 541 -23.20 22.31 -30.26
CA SER A 541 -23.19 23.58 -30.99
C SER A 541 -21.80 23.93 -31.52
N LYS A 542 -21.77 24.67 -32.63
CA LYS A 542 -20.59 25.38 -33.15
C LYS A 542 -21.01 26.82 -33.46
N VAL A 543 -20.56 27.78 -32.67
CA VAL A 543 -20.88 29.20 -32.86
C VAL A 543 -19.59 30.01 -32.81
N ASN A 544 -19.28 30.70 -33.91
CA ASN A 544 -18.00 31.37 -34.11
C ASN A 544 -16.84 30.38 -33.91
N LYS A 545 -15.91 30.72 -33.01
CA LYS A 545 -14.78 29.86 -32.63
C LYS A 545 -15.10 28.87 -31.50
N ASN A 546 -16.33 28.82 -31.01
CA ASN A 546 -16.70 27.97 -29.88
C ASN A 546 -17.38 26.70 -30.37
N VAL A 547 -16.92 25.55 -29.88
CA VAL A 547 -17.51 24.24 -30.10
C VAL A 547 -17.91 23.66 -28.75
N ILE A 548 -19.14 23.16 -28.64
CA ILE A 548 -19.62 22.45 -27.46
C ILE A 548 -19.99 21.03 -27.85
N VAL A 549 -19.46 20.05 -27.14
CA VAL A 549 -19.73 18.62 -27.34
C VAL A 549 -20.03 17.92 -26.03
N ASP A 550 -20.77 16.83 -26.12
CA ASP A 550 -20.82 15.81 -25.09
C ASP A 550 -20.02 14.59 -25.56
N MET A 551 -19.32 13.94 -24.62
CA MET A 551 -18.51 12.75 -24.88
C MET A 551 -18.86 11.65 -23.89
N ILE A 552 -18.94 10.41 -24.36
CA ILE A 552 -19.21 9.24 -23.53
C ILE A 552 -18.17 8.18 -23.86
N ALA A 553 -17.39 7.78 -22.87
CA ALA A 553 -16.49 6.65 -22.96
C ALA A 553 -17.17 5.39 -22.41
N HIS A 554 -17.29 4.34 -23.22
CA HIS A 554 -18.06 3.15 -22.88
C HIS A 554 -17.45 1.86 -23.45
N ASN A 555 -17.85 0.71 -22.91
CA ASN A 555 -17.54 -0.59 -23.51
C ASN A 555 -18.50 -0.92 -24.67
N ARG A 556 -18.41 -2.12 -25.25
CA ARG A 556 -19.25 -2.52 -26.38
C ARG A 556 -20.74 -2.61 -26.02
N GLU A 557 -21.03 -2.97 -24.78
CA GLU A 557 -22.38 -3.15 -24.23
C GLU A 557 -23.01 -1.83 -23.74
N GLY A 558 -22.30 -0.70 -23.83
CA GLY A 558 -22.78 0.62 -23.40
C GLY A 558 -22.58 0.92 -21.92
N GLN A 559 -21.85 0.09 -21.17
CA GLN A 559 -21.45 0.43 -19.81
C GLN A 559 -20.48 1.62 -19.85
N ILE A 560 -20.86 2.71 -19.17
CA ILE A 560 -20.09 3.96 -19.18
C ILE A 560 -18.92 3.87 -18.21
N TYR A 561 -17.72 4.22 -18.69
CA TYR A 561 -16.55 4.45 -17.84
C TYR A 561 -16.52 5.90 -17.35
N SER A 562 -16.72 6.85 -18.26
CA SER A 562 -16.77 8.27 -17.97
C SER A 562 -17.64 9.02 -18.98
N ARG A 563 -18.14 10.19 -18.59
CA ARG A 563 -18.82 11.11 -19.52
C ARG A 563 -18.43 12.56 -19.28
N TRP A 564 -18.37 13.30 -20.37
CA TRP A 564 -18.14 14.73 -20.42
C TRP A 564 -19.40 15.41 -20.95
N LEU A 565 -19.96 16.34 -20.19
CA LEU A 565 -21.13 17.12 -20.56
C LEU A 565 -20.73 18.58 -20.69
N GLY A 566 -21.10 19.20 -21.81
CA GLY A 566 -20.77 20.60 -22.09
C GLY A 566 -19.25 20.84 -22.18
N TRP A 567 -18.50 19.92 -22.77
CA TRP A 567 -17.09 20.16 -23.08
C TRP A 567 -16.99 21.23 -24.15
N LYS A 568 -16.16 22.24 -23.92
CA LYS A 568 -16.00 23.36 -24.85
C LYS A 568 -14.58 23.45 -25.37
N GLY A 569 -14.47 23.42 -26.69
CA GLY A 569 -13.23 23.71 -27.40
C GLY A 569 -13.27 25.09 -28.06
N THR A 570 -12.09 25.67 -28.24
CA THR A 570 -11.88 26.87 -29.05
C THR A 570 -11.17 26.50 -30.33
N ILE A 571 -11.69 27.01 -31.45
CA ILE A 571 -11.16 26.80 -32.78
C ILE A 571 -9.98 27.72 -33.07
N PHE A 572 -8.94 27.14 -33.67
CA PHE A 572 -7.78 27.86 -34.20
C PHE A 572 -7.59 27.55 -35.69
N PRO A 573 -7.08 28.51 -36.48
CA PRO A 573 -6.55 28.20 -37.82
C PRO A 573 -5.46 27.14 -37.73
N LEU A 574 -5.32 26.30 -38.75
CA LEU A 574 -4.24 25.30 -38.86
C LEU A 574 -2.87 25.98 -38.71
N TRP A 575 -1.98 25.42 -37.89
CA TRP A 575 -0.63 25.95 -37.61
C TRP A 575 0.39 25.68 -38.71
#